data_AF-B7XB57-F1
#
_entry.id   AF-B7XB57-F1
#
_cell.length_a   1.000
_cell.length_b   1.000
_cell.length_c   1.000
_cell.angle_alpha   90.00
_cell.angle_beta   90.00
_cell.angle_gamma   90.00
#
_symmetry.space_group_name_H-M   'P 1'
#
loop_
_entity.id
_entity.type
_entity.pdbx_description
1 polymer ?
#
loop_
_entity_poly.entity_id
_entity_poly.type
_entity_poly.pdbx_seq_one_letter_code
_entity_poly.pdbx_strand_id
1 'polypeptide(L)'
;PRQGDDLQYRVNLKFEEAIFGTDKEIKYNREATCHTCHGSGAKPGTSPITCSRCHGSGVINVDTQTPLGMMRRQVTCDVCHGRGQEIKDPCQTCHGTGHEKQAHSVHVKIPAGVETGQQVRLSGQGEAGFNGGPYGDLYVVVQVEPSDKFERDGSTIYYKLNLNFVQAALGDSVEIPTVHGD
;
A
#
# COMPACT_ATOMS: atom_id res chain seq x y z
N PRO A 1 2.95 6.10 -19.21
CA PRO A 1 2.08 5.76 -18.07
C PRO A 1 2.95 5.26 -16.91
N ARG A 2 2.70 5.71 -15.68
CA ARG A 2 3.48 5.32 -14.49
C ARG A 2 2.54 4.72 -13.46
N GLN A 3 2.89 3.56 -12.90
CA GLN A 3 2.10 2.95 -11.82
C GLN A 3 2.05 3.90 -10.61
N GLY A 4 0.94 3.85 -9.88
CA GLY A 4 0.80 4.56 -8.60
C GLY A 4 1.73 3.98 -7.53
N ASP A 5 1.92 4.73 -6.46
CA ASP A 5 2.76 4.28 -5.36
C ASP A 5 2.10 3.14 -4.57
N ASP A 6 2.92 2.22 -4.08
CA ASP A 6 2.46 1.14 -3.22
C ASP A 6 2.21 1.65 -1.80
N LEU A 7 1.20 1.08 -1.14
CA LEU A 7 0.86 1.37 0.24
C LEU A 7 1.27 0.20 1.14
N GLN A 8 1.64 0.52 2.38
CA GLN A 8 1.91 -0.48 3.40
C GLN A 8 1.01 -0.24 4.60
N TYR A 9 0.28 -1.27 5.02
CA TYR A 9 -0.57 -1.22 6.21
C TYR A 9 -0.16 -2.31 7.18
N ARG A 10 -0.08 -1.97 8.47
CA ARG A 10 0.23 -2.95 9.51
C ARG A 10 -1.06 -3.42 10.17
N VAL A 11 -1.31 -4.73 10.14
CA VAL A 11 -2.44 -5.33 10.84
C VAL A 11 -1.94 -6.02 12.10
N ASN A 12 -2.52 -5.66 13.23
CA ASN A 12 -2.26 -6.34 14.50
C ASN A 12 -3.24 -7.50 14.63
N LEU A 13 -2.71 -8.70 14.85
CA LEU A 13 -3.49 -9.92 15.06
C LEU A 13 -3.22 -10.44 16.45
N LYS A 14 -4.26 -11.02 17.06
CA LYS A 14 -4.06 -11.84 18.26
C LYS A 14 -3.30 -13.11 17.92
N PHE A 15 -2.67 -13.70 18.93
CA PHE A 15 -1.93 -14.96 18.80
C PHE A 15 -2.78 -16.07 18.15
N GLU A 16 -4.03 -16.22 18.59
CA GLU A 16 -4.95 -17.24 18.09
C GLU A 16 -5.41 -16.92 16.66
N GLU A 17 -5.65 -15.65 16.33
CA GLU A 17 -6.00 -15.22 14.97
C GLU A 17 -4.90 -15.55 13.96
N ALA A 18 -3.64 -15.44 14.37
CA ALA A 18 -2.49 -15.82 13.56
C ALA A 18 -2.38 -17.34 13.36
N ILE A 19 -2.83 -18.14 14.33
CA ILE A 19 -2.84 -19.61 14.23
C ILE A 19 -3.94 -20.09 13.31
N PHE A 20 -5.18 -19.62 13.51
CA PHE A 20 -6.35 -20.12 12.80
C PHE A 20 -6.63 -19.44 11.46
N GLY A 21 -6.04 -18.26 11.25
CA GLY A 21 -6.41 -17.38 10.16
C GLY A 21 -7.66 -16.58 10.50
N THR A 22 -7.85 -15.47 9.78
CA THR A 22 -8.95 -14.54 10.03
C THR A 22 -9.23 -13.70 8.79
N ASP A 23 -10.43 -13.14 8.71
CA ASP A 23 -10.79 -12.13 7.71
C ASP A 23 -10.86 -10.77 8.41
N LYS A 24 -10.14 -9.77 7.88
CA LYS A 24 -10.13 -8.41 8.42
C LYS A 24 -10.53 -7.40 7.35
N GLU A 25 -11.31 -6.40 7.74
CA GLU A 25 -11.57 -5.21 6.91
C GLU A 25 -10.52 -4.14 7.27
N ILE A 26 -9.75 -3.70 6.29
CA ILE A 26 -8.76 -2.63 6.44
C ILE A 26 -9.33 -1.35 5.85
N LYS A 27 -9.36 -0.27 6.63
CA LYS A 27 -9.82 1.05 6.21
C LYS A 27 -8.64 2.02 6.15
N TYR A 28 -8.46 2.69 5.02
CA TYR A 28 -7.36 3.62 4.79
C TYR A 28 -7.77 4.68 3.76
N ASN A 29 -7.00 5.75 3.69
CA ASN A 29 -7.15 6.77 2.67
C ASN A 29 -6.10 6.57 1.59
N ARG A 30 -6.50 6.70 0.33
CA ARG A 30 -5.61 6.68 -0.84
C ARG A 30 -5.95 7.81 -1.80
N GLU A 31 -4.99 8.31 -2.53
CA GLU A 31 -5.19 9.01 -3.79
C GLU A 31 -5.81 8.08 -4.83
N ALA A 32 -7.09 8.30 -5.10
CA ALA A 32 -7.82 7.66 -6.18
C ALA A 32 -7.86 8.57 -7.42
N THR A 33 -8.19 7.99 -8.56
CA THR A 33 -8.54 8.75 -9.76
C THR A 33 -9.76 9.63 -9.45
N CYS A 34 -9.66 10.93 -9.70
CA CYS A 34 -10.73 11.86 -9.36
C CYS A 34 -12.06 11.47 -10.02
N HIS A 35 -13.11 11.27 -9.22
CA HIS A 35 -14.43 10.87 -9.70
C HIS A 35 -15.07 11.91 -10.64
N THR A 36 -14.74 13.20 -10.47
CA THR A 36 -15.35 14.29 -11.24
C THR A 36 -14.76 14.39 -12.66
N CYS A 37 -13.45 14.24 -12.82
CA CYS A 37 -12.75 14.44 -14.09
C CYS A 37 -12.15 13.16 -14.69
N HIS A 38 -12.31 12.01 -14.02
CA HIS A 38 -11.80 10.70 -14.41
C HIS A 38 -10.29 10.71 -14.73
N GLY A 39 -9.51 11.48 -13.98
CA GLY A 39 -8.06 11.57 -14.12
C GLY A 39 -7.56 12.58 -15.15
N SER A 40 -8.43 13.24 -15.91
CA SER A 40 -8.02 14.27 -16.89
C SER A 40 -7.50 15.56 -16.25
N GLY A 41 -7.88 15.84 -15.00
CA GLY A 41 -7.57 17.09 -14.29
C GLY A 41 -8.34 18.31 -14.80
N ALA A 42 -9.09 18.19 -15.89
CA ALA A 42 -9.89 19.27 -16.47
C ALA A 42 -11.31 19.29 -15.88
N LYS A 43 -11.95 20.47 -15.92
CA LYS A 43 -13.37 20.61 -15.58
C LYS A 43 -14.23 19.72 -16.50
N PRO A 44 -15.31 19.08 -15.99
CA PRO A 44 -16.20 18.31 -16.85
C PRO A 44 -16.72 19.16 -18.03
N GLY A 45 -16.60 18.62 -19.25
CA GLY A 45 -16.96 19.31 -20.49
C GLY A 45 -15.83 20.13 -21.13
N THR A 46 -14.70 20.31 -20.45
CA THR A 46 -13.47 20.83 -21.06
C THR A 46 -12.46 19.70 -21.22
N SER A 47 -11.55 19.84 -22.19
CA SER A 47 -10.51 18.86 -22.46
C SER A 47 -9.12 19.48 -22.27
N PRO A 48 -8.14 18.73 -21.74
CA PRO A 48 -6.75 19.15 -21.77
C PRO A 48 -6.32 19.38 -23.23
N ILE A 49 -5.60 20.46 -23.47
CA ILE A 49 -5.03 20.74 -24.79
C ILE A 49 -3.56 20.30 -24.80
N THR A 50 -3.06 19.86 -25.95
CA THR A 50 -1.64 19.53 -26.10
C THR A 50 -0.78 20.75 -25.76
N CYS A 51 0.24 20.56 -24.93
CA CYS A 51 1.12 21.64 -24.51
C CYS A 51 1.79 22.28 -25.73
N SER A 52 1.65 23.59 -25.84
CA SER A 52 2.14 24.38 -26.97
C SER A 52 3.67 24.42 -27.04
N ARG A 53 4.34 24.28 -25.89
CA ARG A 53 5.79 24.41 -25.77
C ARG A 53 6.55 23.10 -25.97
N CYS A 54 6.03 21.99 -25.46
CA CYS A 54 6.67 20.68 -25.61
C CYS A 54 5.98 19.79 -26.66
N HIS A 55 4.89 20.26 -27.29
CA HIS A 55 4.11 19.53 -28.27
C HIS A 55 3.70 18.12 -27.82
N GLY A 56 3.32 17.97 -26.55
CA GLY A 56 2.90 16.68 -25.98
C GLY A 56 4.02 15.83 -25.38
N SER A 57 5.29 16.19 -25.56
CA SER A 57 6.41 15.37 -25.07
C SER A 57 6.66 15.47 -23.56
N GLY A 58 6.13 16.49 -22.88
CA GLY A 58 6.34 16.74 -21.45
C GLY A 58 7.74 17.27 -21.09
N VAL A 59 8.67 17.29 -22.05
CA VAL A 59 10.08 17.63 -21.88
C VAL A 59 10.55 18.53 -23.01
N ILE A 60 11.58 19.32 -22.77
CA ILE A 60 12.22 20.19 -23.76
C ILE A 60 13.71 19.85 -23.83
N ASN A 61 14.26 19.80 -25.05
CA ASN A 61 15.68 19.63 -25.26
C ASN A 61 16.35 21.00 -25.24
N VAL A 62 17.29 21.19 -24.33
CA VAL A 62 18.11 22.40 -24.22
C VAL A 62 19.52 22.05 -24.68
N ASP A 63 19.92 22.60 -25.81
CA ASP A 63 21.25 22.43 -26.39
C ASP A 63 22.16 23.54 -25.84
N THR A 64 23.21 23.15 -25.12
CA THR A 64 24.22 24.07 -24.55
C THR A 64 25.56 23.84 -25.25
N GLN A 65 26.17 24.92 -25.75
CA GLN A 65 27.50 24.85 -26.36
C GLN A 65 28.58 24.76 -25.28
N THR A 66 29.47 23.77 -25.39
CA THR A 66 30.64 23.57 -24.53
C THR A 66 31.91 23.58 -25.39
N PRO A 67 33.11 23.78 -24.80
CA PRO A 67 34.36 23.76 -25.55
C PRO A 67 34.64 22.44 -26.29
N LEU A 68 34.00 21.35 -25.88
CA LEU A 68 34.15 20.00 -26.45
C LEU A 68 33.04 19.64 -27.46
N GLY A 69 32.10 20.54 -27.73
CA GLY A 69 30.96 20.31 -28.63
C GLY A 69 29.61 20.77 -28.07
N MET A 70 28.52 20.35 -28.73
CA MET A 70 27.16 20.64 -28.27
C MET A 70 26.66 19.55 -27.32
N MET A 71 26.24 19.95 -26.12
CA MET A 71 25.64 19.06 -25.14
C MET A 71 24.13 19.28 -25.10
N ARG A 72 23.35 18.24 -25.42
CA ARG A 72 21.89 18.23 -25.33
C ARG A 72 21.45 17.69 -23.97
N ARG A 73 20.70 18.48 -23.21
CA ARG A 73 20.06 18.05 -21.96
C ARG A 73 18.54 18.04 -22.14
N GLN A 74 17.89 17.01 -21.62
CA GLN A 74 16.43 16.95 -21.54
C GLN A 74 15.98 17.55 -20.20
N VAL A 75 15.11 18.56 -20.24
CA VAL A 75 14.56 19.23 -19.06
C VAL A 75 13.04 19.06 -19.06
N THR A 76 12.42 18.90 -17.91
CA THR A 76 10.96 18.91 -17.79
C THR A 76 10.39 20.23 -18.32
N CYS A 77 9.33 20.16 -19.13
CA CYS A 77 8.68 21.37 -19.65
C CYS A 77 8.15 22.22 -18.49
N ASP A 78 8.46 23.51 -18.51
CA ASP A 78 8.07 24.50 -17.50
C ASP A 78 6.59 24.88 -17.54
N VAL A 79 5.91 24.67 -18.68
CA VAL A 79 4.48 24.98 -18.84
C VAL A 79 3.58 23.83 -18.37
N CYS A 80 3.87 22.60 -18.79
CA CYS A 80 3.03 21.44 -18.46
C CYS A 80 3.61 20.55 -17.35
N HIS A 81 4.78 20.88 -16.80
CA HIS A 81 5.46 20.14 -15.74
C HIS A 81 5.53 18.62 -15.97
N GLY A 82 5.80 18.19 -17.21
CA GLY A 82 5.89 16.77 -17.55
C GLY A 82 4.59 16.10 -18.00
N ARG A 83 3.43 16.76 -17.89
CA ARG A 83 2.13 16.17 -18.32
C ARG A 83 1.94 16.08 -19.83
N GLY A 84 2.66 16.89 -20.60
CA GLY A 84 2.46 17.03 -22.06
C GLY A 84 1.17 17.75 -22.45
N GLN A 85 0.32 18.10 -21.49
CA GLN A 85 -0.96 18.76 -21.70
C GLN A 85 -1.09 19.99 -20.80
N GLU A 86 -1.74 21.03 -21.31
CA GLU A 86 -2.11 22.24 -20.60
C GLU A 86 -3.59 22.17 -20.21
N ILE A 87 -3.88 22.42 -18.93
CA ILE A 87 -5.24 22.45 -18.39
C ILE A 87 -5.64 23.91 -18.22
N LYS A 88 -6.47 24.43 -19.13
CA LYS A 88 -6.98 25.81 -19.04
C LYS A 88 -8.01 25.97 -17.92
N ASP A 89 -8.92 25.01 -17.81
CA ASP A 89 -9.98 24.98 -16.82
C ASP A 89 -9.77 23.80 -15.87
N PRO A 90 -9.12 24.01 -14.70
CA PRO A 90 -8.87 22.93 -13.76
C PRO A 90 -10.16 22.41 -13.13
N CYS A 91 -10.19 21.11 -12.89
CA CYS A 91 -11.23 20.47 -12.10
C CYS A 91 -11.28 21.08 -10.69
N GLN A 92 -12.47 21.35 -10.18
CA GLN A 92 -12.66 21.97 -8.86
C GLN A 92 -12.32 21.01 -7.71
N THR A 93 -12.45 19.70 -7.93
CA THR A 93 -12.24 18.68 -6.90
C THR A 93 -10.76 18.37 -6.70
N CYS A 94 -10.04 18.11 -7.80
CA CYS A 94 -8.62 17.74 -7.77
C CYS A 94 -7.67 18.90 -8.11
N HIS A 95 -8.19 20.11 -8.39
CA HIS A 95 -7.38 21.31 -8.68
C HIS A 95 -6.38 21.10 -9.83
N GLY A 96 -6.72 20.27 -10.81
CA GLY A 96 -5.87 19.98 -11.96
C GLY A 96 -4.88 18.83 -11.78
N THR A 97 -4.87 18.10 -10.66
CA THR A 97 -3.95 16.96 -10.47
C THR A 97 -4.46 15.67 -11.12
N GLY A 98 -5.78 15.50 -11.24
CA GLY A 98 -6.40 14.24 -11.67
C GLY A 98 -6.59 13.22 -10.54
N HIS A 99 -6.12 13.53 -9.33
CA HIS A 99 -6.14 12.64 -8.16
C HIS A 99 -6.92 13.29 -7.01
N GLU A 100 -7.61 12.47 -6.22
CA GLU A 100 -8.31 12.92 -5.02
C GLU A 100 -8.14 11.94 -3.87
N LYS A 101 -8.12 12.44 -2.64
CA LYS A 101 -8.07 11.58 -1.46
C LYS A 101 -9.43 10.94 -1.24
N GLN A 102 -9.47 9.61 -1.27
CA GLN A 102 -10.67 8.82 -1.07
C GLN A 102 -10.46 7.83 0.09
N ALA A 103 -11.46 7.73 0.96
CA ALA A 103 -11.53 6.67 1.94
C ALA A 103 -11.87 5.35 1.24
N HIS A 104 -11.07 4.32 1.48
CA HIS A 104 -11.20 3.03 0.84
C HIS A 104 -11.16 1.92 1.90
N SER A 105 -11.88 0.84 1.65
CA SER A 105 -11.84 -0.35 2.50
C SER A 105 -11.70 -1.62 1.68
N VAL A 106 -10.91 -2.57 2.21
CA VAL A 106 -10.62 -3.84 1.56
C VAL A 106 -10.73 -4.97 2.59
N HIS A 107 -11.42 -6.04 2.20
CA HIS A 107 -11.40 -7.30 2.95
C HIS A 107 -10.17 -8.11 2.59
N VAL A 108 -9.42 -8.51 3.62
CA VAL A 108 -8.19 -9.27 3.51
C VAL A 108 -8.35 -10.58 4.25
N LYS A 109 -8.20 -11.67 3.52
CA LYS A 109 -8.16 -13.02 4.09
C LYS A 109 -6.74 -13.34 4.50
N ILE A 110 -6.53 -13.49 5.80
CA ILE A 110 -5.24 -13.84 6.38
C ILE A 110 -5.23 -15.36 6.60
N PRO A 111 -4.31 -16.09 5.95
CA PRO A 111 -4.26 -17.54 6.07
C PRO A 111 -3.87 -17.97 7.50
N ALA A 112 -4.20 -19.22 7.82
CA ALA A 112 -3.76 -19.85 9.06
C ALA A 112 -2.23 -19.98 9.11
N GLY A 113 -1.66 -19.88 10.31
CA GLY A 113 -0.23 -20.07 10.54
C GLY A 113 0.65 -18.88 10.15
N VAL A 114 0.10 -17.68 9.96
CA VAL A 114 0.92 -16.49 9.66
C VAL A 114 1.80 -16.10 10.84
N GLU A 115 2.90 -15.42 10.51
CA GLU A 115 3.89 -14.92 11.47
C GLU A 115 4.10 -13.42 11.33
N THR A 116 4.64 -12.80 12.38
CA THR A 116 5.01 -11.39 12.36
C THR A 116 6.00 -11.12 11.24
N GLY A 117 5.72 -10.09 10.42
CA GLY A 117 6.54 -9.68 9.29
C GLY A 117 6.13 -10.30 7.95
N GLN A 118 5.28 -11.32 7.94
CA GLN A 118 4.71 -11.84 6.69
C GLN A 118 3.83 -10.78 6.01
N GLN A 119 3.83 -10.80 4.68
CA GLN A 119 3.16 -9.80 3.85
C GLN A 119 2.11 -10.42 2.95
N VAL A 120 0.93 -9.80 2.93
CA VAL A 120 -0.13 -10.11 1.97
C VAL A 120 -0.22 -8.96 0.97
N ARG A 121 0.02 -9.26 -0.31
CA ARG A 121 -0.09 -8.29 -1.41
C ARG A 121 -1.50 -8.27 -1.97
N LEU A 122 -2.08 -7.08 -2.07
CA LEU A 122 -3.40 -6.83 -2.66
C LEU A 122 -3.22 -5.93 -3.88
N SER A 123 -3.37 -6.53 -5.06
CA SER A 123 -3.08 -5.82 -6.30
C SER A 123 -4.09 -4.73 -6.62
N GLY A 124 -3.61 -3.57 -7.06
CA GLY A 124 -4.45 -2.42 -7.45
C GLY A 124 -5.14 -1.70 -6.28
N GLN A 125 -4.74 -2.02 -5.04
CA GLN A 125 -5.29 -1.43 -3.82
C GLN A 125 -4.41 -0.29 -3.26
N GLY A 126 -3.29 0.03 -3.90
CA GLY A 126 -2.43 1.18 -3.58
C GLY A 126 -2.95 2.48 -4.18
N GLU A 127 -2.04 3.42 -4.44
CA GLU A 127 -2.34 4.75 -4.96
C GLU A 127 -2.67 4.74 -6.46
N ALA A 128 -3.39 5.75 -6.95
CA ALA A 128 -3.71 5.89 -8.37
C ALA A 128 -2.47 6.18 -9.23
N GLY A 129 -2.41 5.54 -10.41
CA GLY A 129 -1.33 5.76 -11.38
C GLY A 129 -1.42 7.06 -12.15
N PHE A 130 -0.29 7.49 -12.70
CA PHE A 130 -0.14 8.74 -13.44
C PHE A 130 -0.22 8.51 -14.94
N ASN A 131 -0.83 9.44 -15.67
CA ASN A 131 -0.95 9.42 -17.13
C ASN A 131 -1.54 8.10 -17.66
N GLY A 132 -2.64 7.64 -17.04
CA GLY A 132 -3.30 6.37 -17.38
C GLY A 132 -2.54 5.12 -16.94
N GLY A 133 -1.57 5.24 -16.04
CA GLY A 133 -0.92 4.09 -15.40
C GLY A 133 -1.83 3.36 -14.42
N PRO A 134 -1.55 2.07 -14.13
CA PRO A 134 -2.33 1.29 -13.18
C PRO A 134 -2.15 1.78 -11.75
N TYR A 135 -3.04 1.36 -10.86
CA TYR A 135 -2.89 1.56 -9.43
C TYR A 135 -1.67 0.83 -8.88
N GLY A 136 -1.08 1.37 -7.82
CA GLY A 136 -0.14 0.65 -6.95
C GLY A 136 -0.83 -0.50 -6.21
N ASP A 137 -0.04 -1.21 -5.41
CA ASP A 137 -0.51 -2.33 -4.60
C ASP A 137 -0.55 -1.97 -3.11
N LEU A 138 -1.35 -2.72 -2.34
CA LEU A 138 -1.35 -2.63 -0.88
C LEU A 138 -0.64 -3.85 -0.30
N TYR A 139 0.40 -3.60 0.50
CA TYR A 139 1.11 -4.60 1.28
C TYR A 139 0.62 -4.58 2.73
N VAL A 140 -0.06 -5.63 3.13
CA VAL A 140 -0.50 -5.82 4.51
C VAL A 140 0.56 -6.60 5.26
N VAL A 141 1.23 -5.96 6.22
CA VAL A 141 2.24 -6.59 7.07
C VAL A 141 1.59 -7.03 8.37
N VAL A 142 1.70 -8.32 8.66
CA VAL A 142 1.15 -8.92 9.88
C VAL A 142 2.07 -8.61 11.06
N GLN A 143 1.47 -8.16 12.17
CA GLN A 143 2.12 -8.09 13.48
C GLN A 143 1.29 -8.93 14.45
N VAL A 144 1.85 -10.03 14.93
CA VAL A 144 1.20 -10.92 15.89
C VAL A 144 1.51 -10.44 17.30
N GLU A 145 0.47 -10.22 18.09
CA GLU A 145 0.58 -9.91 19.51
C GLU A 145 1.09 -11.13 20.30
N PRO A 146 2.00 -10.94 21.26
CA PRO A 146 2.44 -12.02 22.13
C PRO A 146 1.27 -12.63 22.92
N SER A 147 1.27 -13.95 23.10
CA SER A 147 0.35 -14.61 24.03
C SER A 147 0.86 -14.48 25.47
N ASP A 148 -0.08 -14.46 26.41
CA ASP A 148 0.16 -14.54 27.85
C ASP A 148 0.55 -15.95 28.32
N LYS A 149 0.12 -16.98 27.58
CA LYS A 149 0.31 -18.40 27.92
C LYS A 149 1.35 -19.09 27.05
N PHE A 150 1.45 -18.69 25.79
CA PHE A 150 2.16 -19.47 24.77
C PHE A 150 3.32 -18.68 24.15
N GLU A 151 4.40 -19.40 23.86
CA GLU A 151 5.45 -18.95 22.94
C GLU A 151 5.33 -19.76 21.64
N ARG A 152 5.63 -19.16 20.48
CA ARG A 152 5.53 -19.84 19.17
C ARG A 152 6.81 -19.67 18.38
N ASP A 153 7.27 -20.78 17.79
CA ASP A 153 8.36 -20.83 16.81
C ASP A 153 7.92 -21.70 15.63
N GLY A 154 7.68 -21.07 14.47
CA GLY A 154 7.15 -21.78 13.32
C GLY A 154 5.77 -22.39 13.58
N SER A 155 5.69 -23.70 13.41
CA SER A 155 4.52 -24.53 13.71
C SER A 155 4.47 -25.04 15.16
N THR A 156 5.50 -24.75 15.98
CA THR A 156 5.64 -25.29 17.33
C THR A 156 5.13 -24.29 18.36
N ILE A 157 4.30 -24.78 19.29
CA ILE A 157 3.78 -24.02 20.43
C ILE A 157 4.46 -24.52 21.70
N TYR A 158 4.97 -23.59 22.50
CA TYR A 158 5.57 -23.85 23.79
C TYR A 158 4.66 -23.31 24.91
N TYR A 159 4.50 -24.12 25.95
CA TYR A 159 3.79 -23.75 27.16
C TYR A 159 4.69 -24.05 28.37
N LYS A 160 4.79 -23.10 29.31
CA LYS A 160 5.58 -23.25 30.54
C LYS A 160 4.63 -23.55 31.70
N LEU A 161 4.60 -24.81 32.11
CA LEU A 161 3.88 -25.23 33.31
C LEU A 161 4.79 -25.12 34.54
N ASN A 162 4.37 -24.33 35.52
CA ASN A 162 5.03 -24.27 36.82
C ASN A 162 4.45 -25.34 37.76
N LEU A 163 5.28 -26.30 38.15
CA LEU A 163 4.91 -27.35 39.11
C LEU A 163 5.51 -27.06 40.48
N ASN A 164 4.77 -27.38 41.54
CA ASN A 164 5.33 -27.39 42.88
C ASN A 164 6.12 -28.69 43.14
N PHE A 165 6.96 -28.67 44.18
CA PHE A 165 7.83 -29.81 44.51
C PHE A 165 7.06 -31.12 44.77
N VAL A 166 5.87 -31.03 45.38
CA VAL A 166 5.06 -32.21 45.72
C VAL A 166 4.54 -32.87 44.45
N GLN A 167 4.01 -32.08 43.52
CA GLN A 167 3.55 -32.55 42.20
C GLN A 167 4.69 -33.20 41.41
N ALA A 168 5.87 -32.57 41.40
CA ALA A 168 7.03 -33.09 40.68
C ALA A 168 7.58 -34.39 41.29
N ALA A 169 7.56 -34.54 42.62
CA ALA A 169 8.13 -35.71 43.30
C ALA A 169 7.16 -36.90 43.37
N LEU A 170 5.85 -36.66 43.53
CA LEU A 170 4.84 -37.70 43.73
C LEU A 170 4.04 -38.03 42.46
N GLY A 171 4.13 -37.18 41.43
CA GLY A 171 3.25 -37.22 40.28
C GLY A 171 1.93 -36.51 40.55
N ASP A 172 1.34 -35.95 39.50
CA ASP A 172 0.03 -35.31 39.51
C ASP A 172 -0.60 -35.40 38.11
N SER A 173 -1.90 -35.18 38.01
CA SER A 173 -2.62 -35.02 36.75
C SER A 173 -3.06 -33.57 36.60
N VAL A 174 -2.61 -32.92 35.54
CA VAL A 174 -2.83 -31.49 35.27
C VAL A 174 -3.40 -31.31 33.87
N GLU A 175 -4.36 -30.42 33.74
CA GLU A 175 -4.91 -30.02 32.44
C GLU A 175 -4.00 -28.95 31.82
N ILE A 176 -3.63 -29.16 30.55
CA ILE A 176 -2.74 -28.26 29.82
C ILE A 176 -3.57 -27.45 28.84
N PRO A 177 -3.60 -26.11 28.95
CA PRO A 177 -4.30 -25.29 27.98
C PRO A 177 -3.65 -25.47 26.60
N THR A 178 -4.45 -25.68 25.57
CA THR A 178 -3.96 -25.71 24.18
C THR A 178 -4.58 -24.59 23.37
N VAL A 179 -3.99 -24.32 22.20
CA VAL A 179 -4.53 -23.34 21.25
C VAL A 179 -5.88 -23.78 20.67
N HIS A 180 -6.24 -25.07 20.78
CA HIS A 180 -7.51 -25.64 20.29
C HIS A 180 -8.60 -25.76 21.38
N GLY A 181 -8.30 -25.39 22.62
CA GLY A 181 -9.15 -25.67 23.78
C GLY A 181 -8.41 -26.47 24.86
N ASP A 182 -9.09 -26.73 25.97
CA ASP A 182 -8.59 -27.57 27.06
C ASP A 182 -8.72 -29.07 26.71
#